data_AF-A0A946FIR2-F1
#
_entry.id   AF-A0A946FIR2-F1
#
_cell.length_a   1.000
_cell.length_b   1.000
_cell.length_c   1.000
_cell.angle_alpha   90.00
_cell.angle_beta   90.00
_cell.angle_gamma   90.00
#
_symmetry.space_group_name_H-M   'P 1'
#
loop_
_entity.id
_entity.type
_entity.pdbx_description
1 polymer ?
#
loop_
_entity_poly.entity_id
_entity_poly.type
_entity_poly.pdbx_seq_one_letter_code
_entity_poly.pdbx_strand_id
1 'polypeptide(L)'
;LHTKAIITELHGRRPLLPEVWLQKIIELFGKDIPIVLFAPYGMRLNQSLSSKRWQKFTNGEYPKISSIIALPKDIYSNVLFHSEILIFNIPGLDPHYFYQPRI
;
A
#
# COMPACT_ATOMS: atom_id res chain seq x y z
N LEU A 1 -11.96 14.81 14.36
CA LEU A 1 -13.23 14.11 14.67
C LEU A 1 -14.13 13.96 13.43
N HIS A 2 -14.20 14.95 12.53
CA HIS A 2 -14.97 14.85 11.28
C HIS A 2 -14.55 13.72 10.30
N THR A 3 -13.25 13.49 10.12
CA THR A 3 -12.74 12.47 9.19
C THR A 3 -13.22 11.06 9.54
N LYS A 4 -13.42 10.76 10.83
CA LYS A 4 -13.88 9.44 11.30
C LYS A 4 -15.34 9.17 10.89
N ALA A 5 -16.20 10.18 10.94
CA ALA A 5 -17.61 10.05 10.57
C ALA A 5 -17.73 9.85 9.05
N ILE A 6 -17.05 10.69 8.26
CA ILE A 6 -17.06 10.65 6.78
C ILE A 6 -16.57 9.28 6.27
N ILE A 7 -15.47 8.77 6.82
CA ILE A 7 -14.92 7.47 6.40
C ILE A 7 -15.89 6.32 6.71
N THR A 8 -16.53 6.35 7.88
CA THR A 8 -17.49 5.32 8.29
C THR A 8 -18.75 5.39 7.43
N GLU A 9 -19.23 6.59 7.11
CA GLU A 9 -20.41 6.80 6.26
C GLU A 9 -20.18 6.34 4.81
N LEU A 10 -19.02 6.64 4.25
CA LEU A 10 -18.68 6.26 2.87
C LEU A 10 -18.31 4.78 2.70
N HIS A 11 -17.77 4.13 3.74
CA HIS A 11 -17.16 2.79 3.62
C HIS A 11 -17.65 1.74 4.62
N GLY A 12 -18.55 2.08 5.54
CA GLY A 12 -19.14 1.17 6.54
C GLY A 12 -18.16 0.78 7.65
N ARG A 13 -17.22 -0.15 7.37
CA ARG A 13 -16.08 -0.44 8.25
C ARG A 13 -14.90 0.44 7.86
N ARG A 14 -14.08 0.83 8.84
CA ARG A 14 -12.90 1.67 8.58
C ARG A 14 -11.98 0.96 7.57
N PRO A 15 -11.92 1.44 6.31
CA PRO A 15 -11.15 0.79 5.28
C PRO A 15 -9.67 0.98 5.58
N LEU A 16 -8.83 0.12 4.99
CA LEU A 16 -7.39 0.34 5.03
C LEU A 16 -7.10 1.59 4.19
N LEU A 17 -6.78 2.72 4.84
CA LEU A 17 -6.57 4.00 4.16
C LEU A 17 -5.57 3.91 2.99
N PRO A 18 -4.42 3.20 3.10
CA PRO A 18 -3.53 2.95 1.97
C PRO A 18 -4.22 2.33 0.75
N GLU A 19 -5.20 1.45 0.94
CA GLU A 19 -5.95 0.85 -0.16
C GLU A 19 -6.89 1.87 -0.81
N VAL A 20 -7.59 2.69 -0.02
CA VAL A 20 -8.44 3.77 -0.53
C VAL A 20 -7.61 4.75 -1.36
N TRP A 21 -6.42 5.10 -0.86
CA TRP A 21 -5.49 5.96 -1.58
C TRP A 21 -5.01 5.35 -2.89
N LEU A 22 -4.60 4.07 -2.89
CA LEU A 22 -4.20 3.38 -4.12
C LEU A 22 -5.34 3.34 -5.15
N GLN A 23 -6.56 3.03 -4.71
CA GLN A 23 -7.74 3.04 -5.58
C GLN A 23 -7.97 4.43 -6.18
N LYS A 24 -7.84 5.49 -5.38
CA LYS A 24 -8.04 6.85 -5.88
C LYS A 24 -6.95 7.28 -6.87
N ILE A 25 -5.70 6.87 -6.67
CA ILE A 25 -4.62 7.09 -7.63
C ILE A 25 -4.96 6.42 -8.97
N ILE A 26 -5.37 5.14 -8.93
CA ILE A 26 -5.73 4.39 -10.13
C ILE A 26 -6.95 4.99 -10.83
N GLU A 27 -7.96 5.44 -10.08
CA GLU A 27 -9.14 6.11 -10.61
C GLU A 27 -8.79 7.41 -11.36
N LEU A 28 -7.89 8.22 -10.79
CA LEU A 28 -7.55 9.53 -11.34
C LEU A 28 -6.56 9.47 -12.51
N PHE A 29 -5.61 8.54 -12.46
CA PHE A 29 -4.44 8.55 -13.35
C PHE A 29 -4.28 7.26 -14.18
N GLY A 30 -5.14 6.26 -13.95
CA GLY A 30 -4.98 4.93 -14.51
C GLY A 30 -3.98 4.08 -13.71
N LYS A 31 -3.96 2.78 -14.01
CA LYS A 31 -3.13 1.80 -13.27
C LYS A 31 -1.71 1.64 -13.82
N ASP A 32 -1.40 2.18 -14.99
CA ASP A 32 -0.14 1.94 -15.69
C ASP A 32 0.94 3.00 -15.39
N ILE A 33 0.61 4.03 -14.62
CA ILE A 33 1.57 5.05 -14.19
C ILE A 33 2.54 4.53 -13.11
N PRO A 34 3.75 5.08 -12.99
CA PRO A 34 4.62 4.85 -11.84
C PRO A 34 3.95 5.24 -10.53
N ILE A 35 3.96 4.36 -9.53
CA ILE A 35 3.40 4.63 -8.19
C ILE A 35 4.41 4.21 -7.13
N VAL A 36 4.68 5.10 -6.17
CA VAL A 36 5.46 4.82 -4.98
C VAL A 36 4.57 5.06 -3.76
N LEU A 37 4.23 4.00 -3.04
CA LEU A 37 3.23 4.02 -1.97
C LEU A 37 3.85 3.58 -0.64
N PHE A 38 3.81 4.46 0.35
CA PHE A 38 4.12 4.11 1.75
C PHE A 38 2.90 3.43 2.36
N ALA A 39 3.05 2.18 2.79
CA ALA A 39 1.93 1.38 3.29
C ALA A 39 2.35 0.49 4.46
N PRO A 40 1.46 0.19 5.41
CA PRO A 40 1.69 -0.87 6.39
C PRO A 40 1.79 -2.22 5.67
N TYR A 41 2.62 -3.13 6.18
CA TYR A 41 2.83 -4.47 5.58
C TYR A 41 1.53 -5.25 5.34
N GLY A 42 0.52 -5.00 6.18
CA GLY A 42 -0.81 -5.58 6.06
C GLY A 42 -1.54 -5.23 4.76
N MET A 43 -1.05 -4.24 4.00
CA MET A 43 -1.55 -3.91 2.66
C MET A 43 -1.47 -5.10 1.73
N ARG A 44 -0.35 -5.84 1.70
CA ARG A 44 -0.17 -7.03 0.84
C ARG A 44 -0.14 -8.36 1.59
N LEU A 45 0.28 -8.37 2.86
CA LEU A 45 0.52 -9.63 3.60
C LEU A 45 -0.65 -10.09 4.49
N ASN A 46 -1.49 -9.17 4.97
CA ASN A 46 -2.61 -9.52 5.85
C ASN A 46 -3.90 -9.69 5.05
N GLN A 47 -4.01 -10.81 4.31
CA GLN A 47 -5.12 -11.08 3.41
C GLN A 47 -5.52 -12.57 3.44
N SER A 48 -6.83 -12.84 3.34
CA SER A 48 -7.38 -14.18 3.11
C SER A 48 -7.67 -14.41 1.62
N LEU A 49 -7.87 -15.66 1.20
CA LEU A 49 -8.31 -15.98 -0.18
C LEU A 49 -9.64 -15.32 -0.57
N SER A 50 -10.52 -15.08 0.42
CA SER A 50 -11.78 -14.36 0.26
C SER A 50 -11.64 -12.83 0.27
N SER A 51 -10.44 -12.30 0.50
CA SER A 51 -10.20 -10.86 0.56
C SER A 51 -10.41 -10.22 -0.81
N LYS A 52 -11.30 -9.23 -0.88
CA LYS A 52 -11.46 -8.41 -2.09
C LYS A 52 -10.15 -7.74 -2.49
N ARG A 53 -9.34 -7.29 -1.51
CA ARG A 53 -8.03 -6.69 -1.79
C ARG A 53 -7.06 -7.71 -2.41
N TRP A 54 -7.08 -8.96 -1.95
CA TRP A 54 -6.29 -10.05 -2.56
C TRP A 54 -6.67 -10.25 -4.02
N GLN A 55 -7.97 -10.37 -4.29
CA GLN A 55 -8.50 -10.52 -5.64
C GLN A 55 -8.07 -9.36 -6.56
N LYS A 56 -8.05 -8.12 -6.05
CA LYS A 56 -7.59 -6.95 -6.83
C LYS A 56 -6.13 -7.05 -7.24
N PHE A 57 -5.27 -7.54 -6.34
CA PHE A 57 -3.86 -7.79 -6.66
C PHE A 57 -3.70 -8.96 -7.65
N THR A 58 -4.41 -10.07 -7.46
CA THR A 58 -4.23 -11.28 -8.28
C THR A 58 -4.88 -11.21 -9.65
N ASN A 59 -5.98 -10.46 -9.78
CA ASN A 59 -6.75 -10.38 -11.03
C ASN A 59 -6.31 -9.21 -11.93
N GLY A 60 -5.31 -8.43 -11.49
CA GLY A 60 -4.75 -7.32 -12.27
C GLY A 60 -5.60 -6.05 -12.27
N GLU A 61 -6.53 -5.89 -11.31
CA GLU A 61 -7.17 -4.59 -11.05
C GLU A 61 -6.15 -3.58 -10.50
N TYR A 62 -5.29 -4.02 -9.59
CA TYR A 62 -4.12 -3.25 -9.17
C TYR A 62 -2.90 -3.57 -10.05
N PRO A 63 -2.00 -2.59 -10.25
CA PRO A 63 -0.74 -2.88 -10.93
C PRO A 63 0.10 -3.87 -10.13
N LYS A 64 0.96 -4.60 -10.85
CA LYS A 64 1.93 -5.49 -10.20
C LYS A 64 2.94 -4.66 -9.41
N ILE A 65 3.30 -5.15 -8.24
CA ILE A 65 4.41 -4.57 -7.47
C ILE A 65 5.70 -4.87 -8.24
N SER A 66 6.38 -3.81 -8.69
CA SER A 66 7.67 -3.89 -9.37
C SER A 66 8.83 -4.05 -8.38
N SER A 67 8.74 -3.40 -7.22
CA SER A 67 9.77 -3.46 -6.18
C SER A 67 9.19 -3.12 -4.80
N ILE A 68 9.90 -3.53 -3.75
CA ILE A 68 9.56 -3.28 -2.35
C ILE A 68 10.79 -2.75 -1.63
N ILE A 69 10.64 -1.69 -0.83
CA ILE A 69 11.65 -1.26 0.13
C ILE A 69 11.15 -1.59 1.54
N ALA A 70 11.81 -2.55 2.20
CA ALA A 70 11.57 -2.89 3.58
C ALA A 70 12.17 -1.82 4.51
N LEU A 71 11.35 -1.26 5.39
CA LEU A 71 11.78 -0.24 6.35
C LEU A 71 11.95 -0.88 7.74
N PRO A 72 12.93 -0.48 8.56
CA PRO A 72 13.02 -0.92 9.96
C PRO A 72 11.73 -0.63 10.73
N LYS A 73 11.37 -1.50 11.69
CA LYS A 73 10.13 -1.37 12.49
C LYS A 73 10.07 -0.09 13.32
N ASP A 74 11.23 0.47 13.64
CA ASP A 74 11.46 1.63 14.50
C ASP A 74 11.85 2.89 13.70
N ILE A 75 11.68 2.88 12.37
CA ILE A 75 11.95 4.04 11.52
C ILE A 75 11.09 5.26 11.89
N TYR A 76 9.93 5.04 12.52
CA TYR A 76 9.06 6.10 13.02
C TYR A 76 8.90 5.98 14.53
N SER A 77 9.10 7.10 15.24
CA SER A 77 8.87 7.17 16.68
C SER A 77 7.39 6.92 17.02
N ASN A 78 7.12 6.06 18.00
CA ASN A 78 5.77 5.78 18.52
C ASN A 78 4.78 5.19 17.51
N VAL A 79 5.27 4.56 16.44
CA VAL A 79 4.42 3.85 15.47
C VAL A 79 4.40 2.35 15.79
N LEU A 80 3.20 1.81 15.96
CA LEU A 80 2.98 0.40 16.32
C LEU A 80 2.98 -0.55 15.11
N PHE A 81 2.84 -0.01 13.90
CA PHE A 81 2.65 -0.79 12.69
C PHE A 81 3.84 -0.64 11.76
N HIS A 82 4.45 -1.76 11.41
CA HIS A 82 5.52 -1.81 10.41
C HIS A 82 5.01 -1.37 9.03
N SER A 83 5.82 -0.57 8.34
CA SER A 83 5.54 -0.06 7.00
C SER A 83 6.62 -0.48 6.01
N GLU A 84 6.24 -0.53 4.74
CA GLU A 84 7.09 -0.75 3.59
C GLU A 84 6.77 0.29 2.50
N ILE A 85 7.67 0.46 1.55
CA ILE A 85 7.43 1.25 0.34
C ILE A 85 7.14 0.26 -0.79
N LEU A 86 5.92 0.30 -1.32
CA LEU A 86 5.50 -0.49 -2.47
C LEU A 86 5.70 0.34 -3.74
N ILE A 87 6.42 -0.21 -4.71
CA ILE A 87 6.72 0.44 -5.97
C ILE A 87 6.02 -0.32 -7.10
N PHE A 88 5.31 0.41 -7.96
CA PHE A 88 4.56 -0.13 -9.09
C PHE A 88 5.00 0.56 -10.39
N ASN A 89 5.05 -0.21 -11.48
CA ASN A 89 5.34 0.24 -12.84
C ASN A 89 6.65 1.04 -12.99
N ILE A 90 7.69 0.69 -12.22
CA ILE A 90 9.04 1.25 -12.40
C ILE A 90 9.97 0.12 -12.84
N PRO A 91 10.40 0.09 -14.12
CA PRO A 91 11.30 -0.94 -14.62
C PRO A 91 12.75 -0.73 -14.13
N GLY A 92 13.54 -1.79 -14.15
CA GLY A 92 14.97 -1.74 -13.83
C GLY A 92 15.31 -1.70 -12.33
N LEU A 93 14.31 -1.81 -11.45
CA LEU A 93 14.52 -1.99 -10.01
C LEU A 93 14.67 -3.48 -9.68
N ASP A 94 15.50 -3.78 -8.69
CA ASP A 94 15.51 -5.09 -8.06
C ASP A 94 14.16 -5.32 -7.35
N PRO A 95 13.68 -6.58 -7.26
CA PRO A 95 12.39 -6.87 -6.64
C PRO A 95 12.28 -6.43 -5.17
N HIS A 96 13.41 -6.29 -4.48
CA HIS A 96 13.43 -6.00 -3.05
C HIS A 96 14.71 -5.26 -2.61
N TYR A 97 14.52 -4.28 -1.74
CA TYR A 97 15.57 -3.54 -1.06
C TYR A 97 15.33 -3.51 0.45
N PHE A 98 16.41 -3.48 1.23
CA PHE A 98 16.36 -3.08 2.63
C PHE A 98 16.77 -1.61 2.73
N TYR A 99 16.02 -0.82 3.49
CA TYR A 99 16.47 0.52 3.84
C TYR A 99 17.70 0.43 4.74
N GLN A 100 18.76 1.12 4.35
CA GLN A 100 19.98 1.27 5.13
C GLN A 100 20.21 2.76 5.40
N PRO A 101 20.15 3.22 6.66
CA PRO A 101 20.54 4.59 6.98
C PRO A 101 22.02 4.77 6.58
N ARG A 102 22.35 5.88 5.92
CA ARG A 102 23.76 6.21 5.68
C ARG A 102 24.42 6.39 7.05
N ILE A 103 25.48 5.62 7.28
CA ILE A 103 26.38 5.75 8.43
C ILE A 103 27.19 7.03 8.24
#